data_AF-A0A529VJP0-F1
#
_entry.id   AF-A0A529VJP0-F1
#
_cell.length_a   1.000
_cell.length_b   1.000
_cell.length_c   1.000
_cell.angle_alpha   90.00
_cell.angle_beta   90.00
_cell.angle_gamma   90.00
#
_symmetry.space_group_name_H-M   'P 1'
#
loop_
_entity.id
_entity.type
_entity.pdbx_description
1 polymer ?
#
loop_
_entity_poly.entity_id
_entity_poly.type
_entity_poly.pdbx_seq_one_letter_code
_entity_poly.pdbx_strand_id
1 'polypeptide(L)'
;MLNRRRFLTSTAAGFAALHFVPAFAQDTPQIQIFVPAAPGGGWDQTARTIDQVLRSEKLISGSQITNVGGAGGTVGLPQFVNQWKGKGNSLMVAGMVMVGAIIAN
;
A
#
# COMPACT_ATOMS: atom_id res chain seq x y z
N MET A 1 39.86 -42.24 -16.12
CA MET A 1 38.93 -42.84 -15.14
C MET A 1 38.70 -41.80 -14.03
N LEU A 2 37.48 -41.30 -13.85
CA LEU A 2 37.18 -40.31 -12.80
C LEU A 2 37.26 -40.97 -11.42
N ASN A 3 38.03 -40.38 -10.48
CA ASN A 3 38.11 -40.85 -9.10
C ASN A 3 36.80 -40.58 -8.37
N ARG A 4 36.10 -41.63 -7.94
CA ARG A 4 34.84 -41.58 -7.16
C ARG A 4 34.90 -40.60 -5.97
N ARG A 5 36.05 -40.52 -5.29
CA ARG A 5 36.29 -39.59 -4.19
C ARG A 5 36.27 -38.12 -4.62
N ARG A 6 36.89 -37.80 -5.76
CA ARG A 6 36.89 -36.44 -6.34
C ARG A 6 35.49 -36.03 -6.81
N PHE A 7 34.76 -36.98 -7.39
CA PHE A 7 33.39 -36.77 -7.84
C PHE A 7 32.43 -36.45 -6.68
N LEU A 8 32.53 -37.20 -5.57
CA LEU A 8 31.72 -36.97 -4.36
C LEU A 8 32.06 -35.62 -3.68
N THR A 9 33.34 -35.25 -3.60
CA THR A 9 33.74 -33.94 -3.03
C THR A 9 33.26 -32.76 -3.89
N SER A 10 33.26 -32.89 -5.22
CA SER A 10 32.77 -31.81 -6.09
C SER A 10 31.25 -31.67 -6.06
N THR A 11 30.49 -32.75 -5.84
CA THR A 11 29.02 -32.67 -5.70
C THR A 11 28.60 -32.01 -4.39
N ALA A 12 29.29 -32.32 -3.28
CA ALA A 12 29.01 -31.72 -1.98
C ALA A 12 29.28 -30.19 -1.95
N ALA A 13 30.34 -29.74 -2.60
CA ALA A 13 30.65 -28.31 -2.72
C ALA A 13 29.61 -27.55 -3.58
N GLY A 14 29.09 -28.18 -4.64
CA GLY A 14 28.05 -27.59 -5.49
C GLY A 14 26.71 -27.41 -4.77
N PHE A 15 26.33 -28.34 -3.89
CA PHE A 15 25.09 -28.22 -3.10
C PHE A 15 25.17 -27.11 -2.03
N ALA A 16 26.33 -26.93 -1.38
CA ALA A 16 26.52 -25.87 -0.40
C ALA A 16 26.42 -24.44 -1.00
N ALA A 17 26.78 -24.28 -2.28
CA ALA A 17 26.69 -22.99 -2.97
C ALA A 17 25.26 -22.57 -3.32
N LEU A 18 24.29 -23.50 -3.38
CA LEU A 18 22.89 -23.21 -3.72
C LEU A 18 22.06 -22.63 -2.56
N HIS A 19 22.63 -22.49 -1.37
CA HIS A 19 21.92 -22.04 -0.16
C HIS A 19 22.07 -20.54 0.11
N PHE A 20 22.83 -19.81 -0.72
CA PHE A 20 23.00 -18.36 -0.60
C PHE A 20 22.12 -17.62 -1.61
N VAL A 21 20.80 -17.74 -1.46
CA VAL A 21 19.87 -16.80 -2.12
C VAL A 21 19.73 -15.60 -1.19
N PRO A 22 20.16 -14.39 -1.57
CA PRO A 22 19.93 -13.21 -0.76
C PRO A 22 18.42 -12.99 -0.61
N ALA A 23 17.94 -12.96 0.63
CA ALA A 23 16.58 -12.52 0.92
C ALA A 23 16.52 -11.01 0.68
N PHE A 24 15.83 -10.59 -0.39
CA PHE A 24 15.50 -9.18 -0.57
C PHE A 24 14.38 -8.84 0.43
N ALA A 25 14.65 -7.90 1.33
CA ALA A 25 13.59 -7.31 2.15
C ALA A 25 12.64 -6.55 1.21
N GLN A 26 11.33 -6.75 1.37
CA GLN A 26 10.36 -5.97 0.62
C GLN A 26 10.32 -4.56 1.21
N ASP A 27 10.55 -3.54 0.38
CA ASP A 27 10.51 -2.16 0.83
C ASP A 27 9.15 -1.83 1.47
N THR A 28 9.18 -1.04 2.55
CA THR A 28 7.94 -0.58 3.19
C THR A 28 7.23 0.39 2.25
N PRO A 29 5.99 0.10 1.83
CA PRO A 29 5.33 0.85 0.78
C PRO A 29 5.03 2.29 1.21
N GLN A 30 5.06 3.21 0.24
CA GLN A 30 4.45 4.53 0.40
C GLN A 30 3.02 4.47 -0.16
N ILE A 31 2.06 5.01 0.57
CA ILE A 31 0.64 5.00 0.20
C ILE A 31 0.10 6.40 -0.07
N GLN A 32 -0.97 6.48 -0.85
CA GLN A 32 -1.70 7.72 -1.10
C GLN A 32 -3.11 7.56 -0.54
N ILE A 33 -3.57 8.52 0.25
CA ILE A 33 -4.88 8.51 0.89
C ILE A 33 -5.71 9.67 0.35
N PHE A 34 -6.82 9.35 -0.29
CA PHE A 34 -7.77 10.32 -0.81
C PHE A 34 -8.93 10.49 0.17
N VAL A 35 -9.22 11.73 0.53
CA VAL A 35 -10.31 12.07 1.46
C VAL A 35 -11.29 12.97 0.71
N PRO A 36 -12.50 12.48 0.35
CA PRO A 36 -13.50 13.26 -0.38
C PRO A 36 -14.27 14.22 0.57
N ALA A 37 -13.56 14.92 1.45
CA ALA A 37 -14.07 15.89 2.40
C ALA A 37 -13.03 16.98 2.67
N ALA A 38 -13.48 18.10 3.25
CA ALA A 38 -12.59 19.16 3.70
C ALA A 38 -11.65 18.68 4.82
N PRO A 39 -10.43 19.26 4.93
CA PRO A 39 -9.53 19.00 6.05
C PRO A 39 -10.22 19.23 7.41
N GLY A 40 -9.89 18.40 8.41
CA GLY A 40 -10.45 18.47 9.77
C GLY A 40 -11.79 17.77 9.96
N GLY A 41 -12.50 17.38 8.90
CA GLY A 41 -13.73 16.60 8.98
C GLY A 41 -13.52 15.15 9.45
N GLY A 42 -14.61 14.43 9.74
CA GLY A 42 -14.53 13.06 10.27
C GLY A 42 -13.72 12.09 9.42
N TRP A 43 -13.89 12.10 8.10
CA TRP A 43 -13.10 11.26 7.19
C TRP A 43 -11.60 11.65 7.15
N ASP A 44 -11.27 12.94 7.29
CA ASP A 44 -9.89 13.40 7.35
C ASP A 44 -9.20 12.94 8.64
N GLN A 45 -9.90 13.03 9.77
CA GLN A 45 -9.39 12.51 11.04
C GLN A 45 -9.18 10.99 10.97
N THR A 46 -10.14 10.24 10.41
CA THR A 46 -9.97 8.80 10.18
C THR A 46 -8.75 8.50 9.30
N ALA A 47 -8.54 9.25 8.22
CA ALA A 47 -7.38 9.08 7.35
C ALA A 47 -6.05 9.33 8.08
N ARG A 48 -5.98 10.37 8.91
CA ARG A 48 -4.80 10.68 9.73
C ARG A 48 -4.52 9.62 10.79
N THR A 49 -5.56 9.07 11.42
CA THR A 49 -5.42 7.95 12.35
C THR A 49 -4.91 6.69 11.65
N ILE A 50 -5.41 6.39 10.45
CA ILE A 50 -4.90 5.29 9.62
C ILE A 50 -3.41 5.50 9.32
N ASP A 51 -3.01 6.69 8.86
CA ASP A 51 -1.59 7.01 8.62
C ASP A 51 -0.73 6.81 9.87
N GLN A 52 -1.17 7.35 11.00
CA GLN A 52 -0.45 7.25 12.27
C GLN A 52 -0.22 5.79 12.69
N VAL A 53 -1.26 4.95 12.64
CA VAL A 53 -1.18 3.54 13.02
C VAL A 53 -0.32 2.75 12.04
N LEU A 54 -0.47 2.94 10.74
CA LEU A 54 0.34 2.23 9.74
C LEU A 54 1.83 2.59 9.87
N ARG A 55 2.15 3.85 10.19
CA ARG A 55 3.52 4.28 10.47
C ARG A 55 4.05 3.71 11.78
N SER A 56 3.26 3.69 12.86
CA SER A 56 3.71 3.17 14.16
C SER A 56 4.02 1.67 14.10
N GLU A 57 3.23 0.92 13.34
CA GLU A 57 3.43 -0.51 13.09
C GLU A 57 4.49 -0.81 12.01
N LYS A 58 5.15 0.23 11.47
CA LYS A 58 6.18 0.12 10.41
C LYS A 58 5.67 -0.61 9.16
N LEU A 59 4.38 -0.51 8.86
CA LEU A 59 3.74 -1.13 7.70
C LEU A 59 3.89 -0.28 6.43
N ILE A 60 4.13 1.03 6.59
CA ILE A 60 4.37 1.97 5.49
C ILE A 60 5.60 2.84 5.79
N SER A 61 6.32 3.23 4.73
CA SER A 61 7.38 4.26 4.83
C SER A 61 6.77 5.67 4.92
N GLY A 62 5.58 5.84 4.36
CA GLY A 62 4.73 6.99 4.65
C GLY A 62 3.49 7.09 3.79
N SER A 63 2.77 8.20 3.96
CA SER A 63 1.56 8.51 3.21
C SER A 63 1.52 9.95 2.72
N GLN A 64 0.72 10.17 1.68
CA GLN A 64 0.27 11.50 1.24
C GLN A 64 -1.26 11.56 1.34
N ILE A 65 -1.78 12.52 2.10
CA ILE A 65 -3.22 12.74 2.24
C ILE A 65 -3.66 13.88 1.32
N THR A 66 -4.63 13.62 0.45
CA THR A 66 -5.23 14.60 -0.46
C THR A 66 -6.71 14.78 -0.13
N ASN A 67 -7.11 16.01 0.19
CA ASN A 67 -8.49 16.37 0.51
C ASN A 67 -9.19 17.01 -0.70
N VAL A 68 -10.37 16.50 -1.06
CA VAL A 68 -11.24 17.08 -2.09
C VAL A 68 -12.68 17.12 -1.56
N GLY A 69 -13.12 18.29 -1.09
CA GLY A 69 -14.47 18.48 -0.57
C GLY A 69 -15.53 18.74 -1.66
N GLY A 70 -16.80 18.54 -1.29
CA GLY A 70 -17.96 18.96 -2.11
C GLY A 70 -19.04 17.88 -2.25
N ALA A 71 -20.31 18.31 -2.23
CA ALA A 71 -21.51 17.48 -2.46
C ALA A 71 -21.51 16.12 -1.69
N GLY A 72 -21.15 16.14 -0.40
CA GLY A 72 -21.08 14.92 0.41
C GLY A 72 -20.05 13.89 -0.06
N GLY A 73 -19.06 14.32 -0.85
CA GLY A 73 -17.96 13.50 -1.37
C GLY A 73 -18.14 13.05 -2.82
N THR A 74 -19.30 13.32 -3.44
CA THR A 74 -19.55 12.92 -4.84
C THR A 74 -18.72 13.70 -5.86
N VAL A 75 -18.21 14.88 -5.49
CA VAL A 75 -17.22 15.62 -6.31
C VAL A 75 -15.88 14.88 -6.36
N GLY A 76 -15.46 14.30 -5.24
CA GLY A 76 -14.16 13.63 -5.10
C GLY A 76 -14.13 12.22 -5.69
N LEU A 77 -15.25 11.48 -5.61
CA LEU A 77 -15.36 10.10 -6.08
C LEU A 77 -14.88 9.89 -7.54
N PRO A 78 -15.37 10.62 -8.56
CA PRO A 78 -14.90 10.44 -9.93
C PRO A 78 -13.43 10.87 -10.09
N GLN A 79 -12.94 11.84 -9.31
CA GLN A 79 -11.53 12.23 -9.35
C GLN A 79 -10.63 11.10 -8.86
N PHE A 80 -10.97 10.46 -7.74
CA PHE A 80 -10.25 9.29 -7.24
C PHE A 80 -10.24 8.16 -8.28
N VAL A 81 -11.42 7.77 -8.77
CA VAL A 81 -11.56 6.67 -9.73
C VAL A 81 -10.78 6.92 -11.01
N ASN A 82 -10.79 8.15 -11.54
CA ASN A 82 -10.14 8.47 -12.80
C ASN A 82 -8.63 8.68 -12.66
N GLN A 83 -8.18 9.40 -11.62
CA GLN A 83 -6.78 9.77 -11.49
C GLN A 83 -5.92 8.65 -10.86
N TRP A 84 -6.53 7.80 -10.03
CA TRP A 84 -5.81 6.81 -9.22
C TRP A 84 -6.13 5.37 -9.63
N LYS A 85 -6.80 5.19 -10.78
CA LYS A 85 -7.05 3.89 -11.39
C LYS A 85 -5.77 3.08 -11.56
N GLY A 86 -5.79 1.82 -11.11
CA GLY A 86 -4.67 0.89 -11.27
C GLY A 86 -3.47 1.17 -10.36
N LYS A 87 -3.53 2.19 -9.49
CA LYS A 87 -2.47 2.44 -8.50
C LYS A 87 -2.73 1.57 -7.26
N GLY A 88 -1.94 0.51 -7.08
CA GLY A 88 -2.12 -0.47 -5.99
C GLY A 88 -1.87 0.08 -4.58
N ASN A 89 -1.24 1.25 -4.45
CA ASN A 89 -0.94 1.93 -3.18
C ASN A 89 -1.89 3.10 -2.88
N SER A 90 -3.07 3.10 -3.50
CA SER A 90 -4.06 4.18 -3.44
C SER A 90 -5.29 3.73 -2.67
N LEU A 91 -5.68 4.50 -1.65
CA LEU A 91 -6.86 4.25 -0.84
C LEU A 91 -7.71 5.51 -0.72
N MET A 92 -9.03 5.31 -0.59
CA MET A 92 -9.98 6.38 -0.31
C MET A 92 -10.63 6.14 1.04
N VAL A 93 -10.66 7.17 1.89
CA VAL A 93 -11.33 7.13 3.20
C VAL A 93 -12.65 7.89 3.09
N ALA A 94 -13.74 7.14 3.01
CA ALA A 94 -15.10 7.65 2.87
C ALA A 94 -16.08 6.77 3.67
N GLY A 95 -17.39 7.05 3.59
CA GLY A 95 -18.40 6.24 4.28
C GLY A 95 -19.83 6.53 3.82
N MET A 96 -20.80 6.04 4.59
CA MET A 96 -22.24 6.07 4.26
C MET A 96 -22.81 7.46 3.97
N VAL A 97 -22.21 8.53 4.49
CA VAL A 97 -22.62 9.91 4.18
C VAL A 97 -22.59 10.17 2.67
N MET A 98 -21.63 9.57 1.94
CA MET A 98 -21.56 9.69 0.47
C MET A 98 -22.76 9.04 -0.21
N VAL A 99 -23.20 7.88 0.27
CA VAL A 99 -24.37 7.17 -0.27
C VAL A 99 -25.63 8.02 -0.08
N GLY A 100 -25.81 8.60 1.12
CA GLY A 100 -26.91 9.53 1.40
C GLY A 100 -26.88 10.76 0.49
N ALA A 101 -25.69 11.32 0.24
CA ALA A 101 -25.52 12.45 -0.67
C ALA A 101 -25.81 12.12 -2.15
N ILE A 102 -25.58 10.87 -2.57
CA ILE A 102 -25.96 10.40 -3.91
C ILE A 102 -27.49 10.25 -4.01
N ILE A 103 -28.14 9.71 -2.97
CA ILE A 103 -29.60 9.55 -2.95
C ILE A 103 -30.32 10.91 -2.92
N ALA A 104 -29.72 11.91 -2.27
CA ALA A 104 -30.31 13.24 -2.12
C ALA A 104 -30.05 14.21 -3.30
N ASN A 105 -29.18 13.85 -4.26
CA ASN A 105 -28.97 14.59 -5.51
C ASN A 105 -29.86 14.04 -6.61
#